data_AF-E0UN75-F1
#
_entry.id   AF-E0UN75-F1
#
_cell.length_a   1.000
_cell.length_b   1.000
_cell.length_c   1.000
_cell.angle_alpha   90.00
_cell.angle_beta   90.00
_cell.angle_gamma   90.00
#
_symmetry.space_group_name_H-M   'P 1'
#
loop_
_entity.id
_entity.type
_entity.pdbx_description
1 polymer ?
#
loop_
_entity_poly.entity_id
_entity_poly.type
_entity_poly.pdbx_seq_one_letter_code
_entity_poly.pdbx_strand_id
1 'polypeptide(L)'
;MFWTNNPFFDTINKDYSQEEINEFIAEITKSKIFSDMAKLSKETRSTLSQQKEQLLDLIDEAKLLEFLLLENRGENLETTSTLEQLTEIAEQARTRLSQLSTLHLRVAEVQPTIPDNLLRLMNEAITNIQNRIAALERSLEEINLDWRLK
;
A
#
# COMPACT_ATOMS: atom_id res chain seq x y z
N MET A 1 -9.51 -16.56 9.27
CA MET A 1 -10.02 -17.12 10.54
C MET A 1 -10.63 -15.97 11.36
N PHE A 2 -11.79 -15.45 10.95
CA PHE A 2 -12.37 -14.20 11.53
C PHE A 2 -13.88 -14.29 11.83
N TRP A 3 -14.45 -15.50 11.88
CA TRP A 3 -15.92 -15.68 11.97
C TRP A 3 -16.39 -16.68 13.03
N THR A 4 -15.54 -17.10 13.97
CA THR A 4 -15.93 -18.18 14.90
C THR A 4 -16.52 -17.72 16.22
N ASN A 5 -16.45 -16.42 16.58
CA ASN A 5 -16.86 -15.95 17.91
C ASN A 5 -17.79 -14.73 17.84
N ASN A 6 -18.92 -14.85 17.14
CA ASN A 6 -20.01 -13.86 17.23
C ASN A 6 -21.23 -14.53 17.90
N PRO A 7 -21.68 -14.05 19.07
CA PRO A 7 -22.74 -14.68 19.87
C PRO A 7 -24.11 -14.74 19.17
N PHE A 8 -24.28 -14.04 18.04
CA PHE A 8 -25.47 -14.15 17.19
C PHE A 8 -25.52 -15.49 16.43
N PHE A 9 -24.37 -16.08 16.08
CA PHE A 9 -24.32 -17.37 15.38
C PHE A 9 -24.39 -18.57 16.34
N ASP A 10 -24.00 -18.39 17.60
CA ASP A 10 -24.09 -19.45 18.63
C ASP A 10 -25.54 -19.83 18.97
N THR A 11 -26.49 -18.91 18.75
CA THR A 11 -27.93 -19.18 18.92
C THR A 11 -28.53 -19.91 17.72
N ILE A 12 -27.99 -19.71 16.51
CA ILE A 12 -28.43 -20.40 15.29
C ILE A 12 -27.87 -21.83 15.25
N ASN A 13 -26.66 -22.05 15.76
CA ASN A 13 -25.96 -23.34 15.70
C ASN A 13 -26.57 -24.46 16.57
N LYS A 14 -27.61 -24.17 17.37
CA LYS A 14 -28.36 -25.17 18.15
C LYS A 14 -29.57 -25.75 17.40
N ASP A 15 -30.08 -25.03 16.41
CA ASP A 15 -31.37 -25.35 15.76
C ASP A 15 -31.21 -25.77 14.29
N TYR A 16 -30.01 -25.66 13.70
CA TYR A 16 -29.74 -26.00 12.30
C TYR A 16 -28.54 -26.94 12.17
N SER A 17 -28.68 -27.95 11.31
CA SER A 17 -27.58 -28.85 10.96
C SER A 17 -26.49 -28.14 10.15
N GLN A 18 -25.26 -28.67 10.18
CA GLN A 18 -24.16 -28.10 9.40
C GLN A 18 -24.42 -28.12 7.89
N GLU A 19 -25.27 -29.03 7.40
CA GLU A 19 -25.68 -29.09 6.00
C GLU A 19 -26.58 -27.92 5.62
N GLU A 20 -27.55 -27.56 6.47
CA GLU A 20 -28.44 -26.40 6.26
C GLU A 20 -27.67 -25.07 6.34
N ILE A 21 -26.67 -24.96 7.23
CA ILE A 21 -25.79 -23.79 7.31
C ILE A 21 -24.97 -23.66 6.02
N ASN A 22 -24.41 -24.76 5.51
CA ASN A 22 -23.63 -24.75 4.28
C ASN A 22 -24.48 -24.46 3.05
N GLU A 23 -25.72 -24.96 3.00
CA GLU A 23 -26.67 -24.68 1.93
C GLU A 23 -27.09 -23.20 1.93
N PHE A 24 -27.38 -22.63 3.10
CA PHE A 24 -27.68 -21.21 3.24
C PHE A 24 -26.50 -20.31 2.86
N ILE A 25 -25.27 -20.65 3.26
CA ILE A 25 -24.06 -19.95 2.81
C ILE A 25 -23.90 -20.05 1.29
N ALA A 26 -24.13 -21.23 0.70
CA ALA A 26 -24.06 -21.42 -0.74
C ALA A 26 -25.13 -20.60 -1.48
N GLU A 27 -26.32 -20.46 -0.92
CA GLU A 27 -27.43 -19.67 -1.47
C GLU A 27 -27.17 -18.16 -1.34
N ILE A 28 -26.65 -17.68 -0.21
CA ILE A 28 -26.17 -16.31 -0.04
C ILE A 28 -25.08 -15.98 -1.06
N THR A 29 -24.12 -16.89 -1.23
CA THR A 29 -22.97 -16.69 -2.14
C THR A 29 -23.40 -16.72 -3.61
N LYS A 30 -24.43 -17.50 -3.95
CA LYS A 30 -25.07 -17.51 -5.27
C LYS A 30 -25.99 -16.31 -5.51
N SER A 31 -26.41 -15.60 -4.47
CA SER A 31 -27.28 -14.43 -4.62
C SER A 31 -26.54 -13.32 -5.40
N LYS A 32 -27.25 -12.70 -6.34
CA LYS A 32 -26.77 -11.61 -7.20
C LYS A 32 -26.15 -10.44 -6.41
N ILE A 33 -26.58 -10.26 -5.16
CA ILE A 33 -26.09 -9.25 -4.22
C ILE A 33 -24.57 -9.39 -3.98
N PHE A 34 -24.04 -10.61 -3.84
CA PHE A 34 -22.60 -10.82 -3.60
C PHE A 34 -21.74 -10.82 -4.87
N SER A 35 -22.35 -11.14 -6.02
CA SER A 35 -21.74 -11.05 -7.35
C SER A 35 -21.43 -9.60 -7.74
N ASP A 36 -22.24 -8.64 -7.27
CA ASP A 36 -22.18 -7.23 -7.67
C ASP A 36 -21.35 -6.35 -6.70
N MET A 37 -20.66 -6.94 -5.71
CA MET A 37 -19.87 -6.19 -4.73
C MET A 37 -18.60 -5.60 -5.36
N ALA A 38 -18.43 -4.30 -5.17
CA ALA A 38 -17.28 -3.50 -5.58
C ALA A 38 -15.96 -4.14 -5.12
N LYS A 39 -15.16 -4.58 -6.09
CA LYS A 39 -13.81 -5.07 -5.88
C LYS A 39 -12.89 -4.54 -6.96
N LEU A 40 -11.71 -4.10 -6.55
CA LEU A 40 -10.62 -3.85 -7.49
C LEU A 40 -10.19 -5.14 -8.17
N SER A 41 -9.77 -5.01 -9.42
CA SER A 41 -9.18 -6.12 -10.17
C SER A 41 -7.97 -6.67 -9.40
N LYS A 42 -7.66 -7.95 -9.63
CA LYS A 42 -6.48 -8.58 -9.03
C LYS A 42 -5.19 -7.86 -9.45
N GLU A 43 -5.12 -7.45 -10.71
CA GLU A 43 -3.99 -6.71 -11.28
C GLU A 43 -3.76 -5.39 -10.56
N THR A 44 -4.80 -4.54 -10.44
CA THR A 44 -4.70 -3.24 -9.76
C THR A 44 -4.26 -3.39 -8.31
N ARG A 45 -4.77 -4.41 -7.59
CA ARG A 45 -4.33 -4.69 -6.22
C ARG A 45 -2.86 -5.11 -6.15
N SER A 46 -2.40 -5.92 -7.11
CA SER A 46 -1.00 -6.32 -7.19
C SER A 46 -0.07 -5.13 -7.43
N THR A 47 -0.42 -4.25 -8.38
CA THR A 47 0.34 -3.03 -8.66
C THR A 47 0.38 -2.10 -7.45
N LEU A 48 -0.76 -1.90 -6.77
CA LEU A 48 -0.81 -1.09 -5.55
C LEU A 48 0.09 -1.64 -4.45
N SER A 49 0.06 -2.95 -4.21
CA SER A 49 0.92 -3.58 -3.20
C SER A 49 2.40 -3.42 -3.56
N GLN A 50 2.77 -3.66 -4.82
CA GLN A 50 4.15 -3.49 -5.28
C GLN A 50 4.63 -2.06 -5.11
N GLN A 51 3.84 -1.06 -5.51
CA GLN A 51 4.23 0.34 -5.37
C GLN A 51 4.37 0.77 -3.92
N LYS A 52 3.55 0.24 -3.02
CA LYS A 52 3.69 0.52 -1.57
C LYS A 52 4.99 -0.06 -1.01
N GLU A 53 5.34 -1.27 -1.43
CA GLU A 53 6.61 -1.89 -1.04
C GLU A 53 7.80 -1.07 -1.55
N GLN A 54 7.80 -0.69 -2.84
CA GLN A 54 8.85 0.14 -3.41
C GLN A 54 9.00 1.50 -2.70
N LEU A 55 7.89 2.11 -2.28
CA LEU A 55 7.94 3.35 -1.51
C LEU A 55 8.49 3.13 -0.09
N LEU A 56 8.25 1.98 0.53
CA LEU A 56 8.87 1.61 1.81
C LEU A 56 10.37 1.39 1.62
N ASP A 57 10.76 0.63 0.60
CA ASP A 57 12.18 0.37 0.27
C ASP A 57 12.95 1.68 0.05
N LEU A 58 12.35 2.65 -0.65
CA LEU A 58 12.94 3.98 -0.85
C LEU A 58 13.15 4.75 0.46
N ILE A 59 12.22 4.65 1.41
CA ILE A 59 12.35 5.29 2.73
C ILE A 59 13.49 4.63 3.49
N ASP A 60 13.50 3.30 3.54
CA ASP A 60 14.49 2.52 4.26
C ASP A 60 15.89 2.75 3.68
N GLU A 61 16.02 2.76 2.35
CA GLU A 61 17.29 3.02 1.68
C GLU A 61 17.79 4.45 1.91
N ALA A 62 16.92 5.45 1.81
CA ALA A 62 17.29 6.84 2.11
C ALA A 62 17.80 6.99 3.54
N LYS A 63 17.12 6.35 4.51
CA LYS A 63 17.54 6.37 5.93
C LYS A 63 18.81 5.59 6.18
N LEU A 64 19.03 4.48 5.47
CA LEU A 64 20.28 3.74 5.55
C LEU A 64 21.46 4.56 5.01
N LEU A 65 21.31 5.21 3.85
CA LEU A 65 22.36 6.06 3.27
C LEU A 65 22.65 7.28 4.16
N GLU A 66 21.62 7.87 4.77
CA GLU A 66 21.78 8.97 5.72
C GLU A 66 22.64 8.55 6.92
N PHE A 67 22.30 7.40 7.52
CA PHE A 67 23.07 6.81 8.61
C PHE A 67 24.52 6.51 8.20
N LEU A 68 24.74 5.85 7.06
CA LEU A 68 26.08 5.52 6.58
C LEU A 68 26.92 6.76 6.27
N LEU A 69 26.32 7.81 5.74
CA LEU A 69 27.01 9.07 5.49
C LEU A 69 27.46 9.71 6.80
N LEU A 70 26.58 9.76 7.80
CA LEU A 70 26.88 10.28 9.13
C LEU A 70 27.97 9.46 9.84
N GLU A 71 27.89 8.13 9.81
CA GLU A 71 28.88 7.26 10.45
C GLU A 71 30.27 7.41 9.81
N ASN A 72 30.33 7.47 8.47
CA ASN A 72 31.60 7.48 7.76
C ASN A 72 32.26 8.86 7.67
N ARG A 73 31.45 9.93 7.61
CA ARG A 73 31.91 11.29 7.28
C ARG A 73 31.53 12.35 8.32
N GLY A 74 30.58 12.04 9.21
CA GLY A 74 29.99 13.01 10.11
C GLY A 74 29.15 14.07 9.38
N GLU A 75 28.59 14.99 10.17
CA GLU A 75 27.91 16.16 9.64
C GLU A 75 28.91 17.33 9.49
N ASN A 76 29.04 17.82 8.25
CA ASN A 76 29.90 18.94 7.90
C ASN A 76 29.39 19.63 6.62
N LEU A 77 30.04 20.73 6.22
CA LEU A 77 29.61 21.54 5.06
C LEU A 77 29.49 20.76 3.74
N GLU A 78 30.25 19.68 3.56
CA GLU A 78 30.19 18.85 2.35
C GLU A 78 29.03 17.85 2.41
N THR A 79 28.67 17.37 3.61
CA THR A 79 27.62 16.34 3.79
C THR A 79 26.23 16.92 4.03
N THR A 80 26.11 18.15 4.53
CA THR A 80 24.82 18.79 4.87
C THR A 80 23.83 18.74 3.71
N SER A 81 24.23 19.15 2.50
CA SER A 81 23.30 19.16 1.35
C SER A 81 22.82 17.75 0.97
N THR A 82 23.69 16.74 1.07
CA THR A 82 23.30 15.35 0.78
C THR A 82 22.36 14.80 1.84
N LEU A 83 22.59 15.11 3.13
CA LEU A 83 21.70 14.71 4.22
C LEU A 83 20.29 15.31 4.09
N GLU A 84 20.22 16.58 3.67
CA GLU A 84 18.96 17.24 3.34
C GLU A 84 18.25 16.55 2.16
N GLN A 85 18.99 16.21 1.10
CA GLN A 85 18.44 15.48 -0.05
C GLN A 85 17.90 14.10 0.34
N LEU A 86 18.64 13.33 1.14
CA LEU A 86 18.20 12.02 1.63
C LEU A 86 16.93 12.14 2.49
N THR A 87 16.87 13.16 3.35
CA THR A 87 15.67 13.47 4.13
C THR A 87 14.48 13.81 3.23
N GLU A 88 14.71 14.61 2.19
CA GLU A 88 13.66 14.99 1.24
C GLU A 88 13.14 13.78 0.46
N ILE A 89 14.03 12.89 0.00
CA ILE A 89 13.65 11.65 -0.71
C ILE A 89 12.75 10.78 0.18
N ALA A 90 13.13 10.56 1.44
CA ALA A 90 12.34 9.78 2.38
C ALA A 90 10.96 10.41 2.63
N GLU A 91 10.89 11.73 2.79
CA GLU A 91 9.64 12.44 3.01
C GLU A 91 8.71 12.40 1.79
N GLN A 92 9.27 12.52 0.57
CA GLN A 92 8.52 12.38 -0.66
C GLN A 92 7.94 10.97 -0.82
N ALA A 93 8.72 9.93 -0.54
CA ALA A 93 8.26 8.54 -0.58
C ALA A 93 7.15 8.30 0.47
N ARG A 94 7.35 8.76 1.71
CA ARG A 94 6.37 8.67 2.81
C ARG A 94 5.05 9.34 2.46
N THR A 95 5.10 10.56 1.93
CA THR A 95 3.90 11.31 1.53
C THR A 95 3.09 10.53 0.50
N ARG A 96 3.75 9.91 -0.48
CA ARG A 96 3.09 9.14 -1.55
C ARG A 96 2.52 7.83 -1.05
N LEU A 97 3.24 7.13 -0.17
CA LEU A 97 2.75 5.93 0.47
C LEU A 97 1.47 6.20 1.27
N SER A 98 1.45 7.31 2.01
CA SER A 98 0.27 7.76 2.75
C SER A 98 -0.90 8.04 1.82
N GLN A 99 -0.69 8.85 0.77
CA GLN A 99 -1.72 9.17 -0.23
C GLN A 99 -2.30 7.91 -0.89
N LEU A 100 -1.45 6.99 -1.33
CA LEU A 100 -1.86 5.74 -1.96
C LEU A 100 -2.63 4.83 -1.01
N SER A 101 -2.22 4.79 0.26
CA SER A 101 -2.87 3.98 1.29
C SER A 101 -4.25 4.52 1.65
N THR A 102 -4.38 5.84 1.83
CA THR A 102 -5.67 6.49 2.06
C THR A 102 -6.62 6.27 0.90
N LEU A 103 -6.15 6.38 -0.35
CA LEU A 103 -6.98 6.16 -1.53
C LEU A 103 -7.42 4.70 -1.65
N HIS A 104 -6.51 3.75 -1.43
CA HIS A 104 -6.84 2.32 -1.43
C HIS A 104 -7.89 1.95 -0.38
N LEU A 105 -7.78 2.52 0.83
CA LEU A 105 -8.76 2.33 1.89
C LEU A 105 -10.13 2.86 1.46
N ARG A 106 -10.18 4.10 0.96
CA ARG A 106 -11.43 4.72 0.52
C ARG A 106 -12.12 3.92 -0.59
N VAL A 107 -11.34 3.36 -1.52
CA VAL A 107 -11.89 2.48 -2.56
C VAL A 107 -12.46 1.19 -1.98
N ALA A 108 -11.82 0.59 -0.99
CA ALA A 108 -12.28 -0.64 -0.36
C ALA A 108 -13.57 -0.46 0.46
N GLU A 109 -13.75 0.73 1.05
CA GLU A 109 -14.92 1.08 1.86
C GLU A 109 -16.16 1.38 1.03
N VAL A 110 -16.02 1.70 -0.26
CA VAL A 110 -17.16 2.04 -1.12
C VAL A 110 -17.84 0.77 -1.63
N GLN A 111 -19.12 0.64 -1.25
CA GLN A 111 -20.01 -0.43 -1.65
C GLN A 111 -21.38 0.15 -2.04
N PRO A 112 -22.14 -0.49 -2.94
CA PRO A 112 -21.82 -1.73 -3.64
C PRO A 112 -21.01 -1.52 -4.92
N THR A 113 -20.84 -0.28 -5.40
CA THR A 113 -20.17 0.01 -6.69
C THR A 113 -19.14 1.11 -6.50
N ILE A 114 -17.93 0.93 -7.04
CA ILE A 114 -16.89 1.96 -7.00
C ILE A 114 -17.21 3.04 -8.03
N PRO A 115 -17.33 4.32 -7.63
CA PRO A 115 -17.54 5.42 -8.56
C PRO A 115 -16.39 5.56 -9.57
N ASP A 116 -16.72 5.80 -10.84
CA ASP A 116 -15.72 5.94 -11.92
C ASP A 116 -14.69 7.04 -11.64
N ASN A 117 -15.10 8.13 -10.99
CA ASN A 117 -14.18 9.21 -10.61
C ASN A 117 -13.12 8.76 -9.58
N LEU A 118 -13.49 7.86 -8.67
CA LEU A 118 -12.58 7.32 -7.65
C LEU A 118 -11.63 6.28 -8.26
N LEU A 119 -12.12 5.45 -9.19
CA LEU A 119 -11.27 4.56 -9.99
C LEU A 119 -10.26 5.34 -10.83
N ARG A 120 -10.71 6.42 -11.49
CA ARG A 120 -9.83 7.29 -12.27
C ARG A 120 -8.74 7.92 -11.39
N LEU A 121 -9.12 8.49 -10.24
CA LEU A 121 -8.17 9.08 -9.31
C LEU A 121 -7.12 8.06 -8.85
N MET A 122 -7.53 6.81 -8.62
CA MET A 122 -6.60 5.74 -8.24
C MET A 122 -5.66 5.35 -9.37
N ASN A 123 -6.15 5.25 -10.61
CA ASN A 123 -5.29 4.97 -11.76
C ASN A 123 -4.29 6.10 -12.00
N GLU A 124 -4.72 7.35 -11.90
CA GLU A 124 -3.83 8.52 -12.00
C GLU A 124 -2.75 8.51 -10.91
N ALA A 125 -3.13 8.17 -9.66
CA ALA A 125 -2.19 8.04 -8.56
C ALA A 125 -1.16 6.92 -8.81
N ILE A 126 -1.61 5.75 -9.28
CA ILE A 126 -0.73 4.62 -9.64
C ILE A 126 0.29 5.06 -10.71
N THR A 127 -0.15 5.70 -11.79
CA THR A 127 0.75 6.16 -12.86
C THR A 127 1.72 7.24 -12.37
N ASN A 128 1.26 8.20 -11.57
CA ASN A 128 2.11 9.27 -11.05
C ASN A 128 3.19 8.73 -10.10
N ILE A 129 2.81 7.80 -9.22
CA ILE A 129 3.72 7.17 -8.25
C ILE A 129 4.79 6.35 -8.97
N GLN A 130 4.43 5.58 -10.01
CA GLN A 130 5.40 4.81 -10.79
C GLN A 130 6.55 5.69 -11.31
N ASN A 131 6.21 6.84 -11.92
CA ASN A 131 7.21 7.77 -12.46
C ASN A 131 8.06 8.39 -11.37
N ARG A 132 7.47 8.65 -10.18
CA ARG A 132 8.23 9.22 -9.07
C ARG A 132 9.16 8.21 -8.42
N ILE A 133 8.73 6.96 -8.25
CA ILE A 133 9.56 5.88 -7.71
C ILE A 133 10.87 5.81 -8.51
N ALA A 134 10.78 5.70 -9.85
CA ALA A 134 11.96 5.62 -10.70
C ALA A 134 12.91 6.83 -10.56
N ALA A 135 12.36 8.04 -10.37
CA ALA A 135 13.18 9.24 -10.16
C ALA A 135 13.88 9.26 -8.80
N LEU A 136 13.20 8.79 -7.75
CA LEU A 136 13.76 8.72 -6.39
C LEU A 136 14.80 7.61 -6.28
N GLU A 137 14.54 6.44 -6.87
CA GLU A 137 15.51 5.33 -6.96
C GLU A 137 16.81 5.81 -7.59
N ARG A 138 16.71 6.49 -8.75
CA ARG A 138 17.87 7.07 -9.42
C ARG A 138 18.63 8.07 -8.55
N SER A 139 17.92 8.91 -7.79
CA SER A 139 18.55 9.91 -6.92
C SER A 139 19.34 9.23 -5.79
N LEU A 140 18.82 8.14 -5.22
CA LEU A 140 19.53 7.36 -4.21
C LEU A 140 20.75 6.63 -4.79
N GLU A 141 20.64 6.09 -6.00
CA GLU A 141 21.77 5.49 -6.72
C GLU A 141 22.90 6.51 -6.95
N GLU A 142 22.55 7.71 -7.40
CA GLU A 142 23.52 8.81 -7.64
C GLU A 142 24.22 9.21 -6.33
N ILE A 143 23.47 9.42 -5.25
CA ILE A 143 24.05 9.72 -3.93
C ILE A 143 24.97 8.60 -3.44
N ASN A 144 24.55 7.33 -3.60
CA ASN A 144 25.36 6.20 -3.19
C ASN A 144 26.69 6.12 -3.98
N LEU A 145 26.67 6.42 -5.28
CA LEU A 145 27.86 6.44 -6.13
C LEU A 145 28.81 7.58 -5.77
N ASP A 146 28.27 8.78 -5.52
CA ASP A 146 29.04 9.97 -5.18
C ASP A 146 29.82 9.78 -3.87
N TRP A 147 29.17 9.16 -2.87
CA TRP A 147 29.74 8.99 -1.53
C TRP A 147 30.35 7.62 -1.26
N ARG A 148 30.12 6.64 -2.14
CA ARG A 148 30.55 5.23 -2.02
C ARG A 148 30.15 4.60 -0.69
N LEU A 149 28.85 4.71 -0.37
CA LEU A 149 28.30 4.29 0.94
C LEU A 149 27.99 2.79 0.99
N LYS A 150 27.79 2.15 -0.16
CA LYS A 150 27.64 0.70 -0.35
C LYS A 150 28.72 0.15 -1.29
#